data_AF-A0A3E2NBD6-F1
#
_entry.id   AF-A0A3E2NBD6-F1
#
_cell.length_a   1.000
_cell.length_b   1.000
_cell.length_c   1.000
_cell.angle_alpha   90.00
_cell.angle_beta   90.00
_cell.angle_gamma   90.00
#
_symmetry.space_group_name_H-M   'P 1'
#
loop_
_entity.id
_entity.type
_entity.pdbx_description
1 polymer ?
#
loop_
_entity_poly.entity_id
_entity_poly.type
_entity_poly.pdbx_seq_one_letter_code
_entity_poly.pdbx_strand_id
1 'polypeptide(L)'
;MSDYKITYCGNKHIERMHHIGIEYNGNYYSVIFGKYVNGGFFSIPGWNVGGELGTFDDVFWNTESIGRALKSKKAAKQIALAIAEYSKERIQ
;
A
#
# COMPACT_ATOMS: atom_id res chain seq x y z
N MET A 1 20.75 -24.61 -12.61
CA MET A 1 20.50 -23.23 -13.08
C MET A 1 19.09 -22.89 -12.66
N SER A 2 18.87 -21.67 -12.15
CA SER A 2 17.53 -21.23 -11.74
C SER A 2 16.70 -20.90 -12.99
N ASP A 3 15.46 -21.36 -13.07
CA ASP A 3 14.56 -21.15 -14.23
C ASP A 3 13.94 -19.74 -14.29
N TYR A 4 14.50 -18.77 -13.56
CA TYR A 4 13.99 -17.39 -13.54
C TYR A 4 14.94 -16.44 -14.27
N LYS A 5 14.34 -15.44 -14.94
CA LYS A 5 15.07 -14.33 -15.58
C LYS A 5 14.54 -13.02 -15.05
N ILE A 6 15.42 -12.17 -14.52
CA ILE A 6 15.09 -10.78 -14.23
C ILE A 6 15.01 -10.06 -15.58
N THR A 7 13.79 -9.77 -16.05
CA THR A 7 13.54 -9.09 -17.33
C THR A 7 13.58 -7.58 -17.21
N TYR A 8 13.37 -7.06 -15.99
CA TYR A 8 13.39 -5.64 -15.66
C TYR A 8 13.88 -5.49 -14.23
N CYS A 9 14.87 -4.62 -14.03
CA CYS A 9 15.23 -4.13 -12.71
C CYS A 9 14.68 -2.71 -12.65
N GLY A 10 13.71 -2.49 -11.74
CA GLY A 10 13.06 -1.19 -11.53
C GLY A 10 14.04 -0.04 -11.40
N ASN A 11 13.56 1.18 -11.64
CA ASN A 11 14.32 2.39 -11.32
C ASN A 11 14.89 2.26 -9.89
N LYS A 12 16.14 2.67 -9.67
CA LYS A 12 16.81 2.61 -8.34
C LYS A 12 16.05 3.41 -7.27
N HIS A 13 15.06 4.17 -7.70
CA HIS A 13 14.19 5.01 -6.92
C HIS A 13 12.78 4.39 -6.93
N ILE A 14 12.53 3.39 -6.08
CA ILE A 14 11.19 3.29 -5.49
C ILE A 14 11.03 4.61 -4.74
N GLU A 15 10.39 5.57 -5.39
CA GLU A 15 10.27 6.91 -4.87
C GLU A 15 9.12 6.97 -3.87
N ARG A 16 9.32 7.77 -2.83
CA ARG A 16 8.25 8.11 -1.89
C ARG A 16 7.69 6.85 -1.22
N MET A 17 8.59 5.98 -0.75
CA MET A 17 8.23 4.93 0.18
C MET A 17 7.90 5.57 1.53
N HIS A 18 6.76 5.17 2.08
CA HIS A 18 6.19 5.68 3.29
C HIS A 18 5.87 4.52 4.22
N HIS A 19 5.98 4.79 5.51
CA HIS A 19 5.61 3.85 6.54
C HIS A 19 4.72 4.58 7.54
N ILE A 20 3.52 4.05 7.75
CA ILE A 20 2.56 4.56 8.74
C ILE A 20 2.05 3.41 9.60
N GLY A 21 1.83 3.70 10.89
CA GLY A 21 1.14 2.81 11.81
C GLY A 21 -0.32 3.22 11.91
N ILE A 22 -1.23 2.26 11.81
CA ILE A 22 -2.67 2.49 11.91
C ILE A 22 -3.24 1.57 12.97
N GLU A 23 -3.88 2.15 13.99
CA GLU A 23 -4.65 1.40 14.97
C GLU A 23 -6.14 1.45 14.62
N TYR A 24 -6.75 0.27 14.47
CA TYR A 24 -8.18 0.19 14.19
C TYR A 24 -8.77 -1.11 14.72
N ASN A 25 -9.85 -0.99 15.52
CA ASN A 25 -10.62 -2.11 16.05
C ASN A 25 -9.77 -3.16 16.81
N GLY A 26 -8.85 -2.68 17.66
CA GLY A 26 -7.96 -3.53 18.47
C GLY A 26 -6.77 -4.14 17.70
N ASN A 27 -6.60 -3.79 16.43
CA ASN A 27 -5.51 -4.28 15.58
C ASN A 27 -4.55 -3.14 15.22
N TYR A 28 -3.27 -3.49 15.09
CA TYR A 28 -2.23 -2.60 14.55
C TYR A 28 -1.84 -3.03 13.13
N TYR A 29 -1.83 -2.07 12.21
CA TYR A 29 -1.43 -2.26 10.82
C TYR A 29 -0.19 -1.41 10.54
N SER A 30 0.96 -2.07 10.41
CA SER A 30 2.20 -1.45 9.94
C SER A 30 2.17 -1.39 8.41
N VAL A 31 1.69 -0.30 7.85
CA VAL A 31 1.48 -0.16 6.40
C VAL A 31 2.68 0.53 5.76
N ILE A 32 3.36 -0.20 4.88
CA ILE A 32 4.44 0.31 4.03
C ILE A 32 3.88 0.48 2.63
N PHE A 33 3.98 1.66 2.04
CA PHE A 33 3.41 1.93 0.72
C PHE A 33 4.28 2.90 -0.06
N GLY A 34 4.18 2.90 -1.37
CA GLY A 34 4.99 3.76 -2.22
C GLY A 34 4.50 3.77 -3.66
N LYS A 35 5.13 4.60 -4.51
CA LYS A 35 4.84 4.65 -5.94
C LYS A 35 5.90 3.88 -6.73
N TYR A 36 5.45 3.24 -7.81
CA TYR A 36 6.31 2.70 -8.85
C TYR A 36 5.72 3.04 -10.23
N VAL A 37 6.40 2.63 -11.31
CA VAL A 37 6.17 3.13 -12.69
C VAL A 37 4.70 3.23 -13.12
N ASN A 38 3.84 2.29 -12.69
CA ASN A 38 2.43 2.21 -13.14
C ASN A 38 1.39 2.31 -12.02
N GLY A 39 1.75 2.74 -10.81
CA GLY A 39 0.80 2.80 -9.70
C GLY A 39 1.46 2.90 -8.34
N GLY A 40 0.70 2.55 -7.30
CA GLY A 40 1.23 2.39 -5.96
C GLY A 40 1.27 0.93 -5.53
N PHE A 41 1.95 0.65 -4.44
CA PHE A 41 1.90 -0.65 -3.78
C PHE A 41 1.68 -0.45 -2.28
N PHE A 42 1.20 -1.49 -1.62
CA PHE A 42 1.20 -1.57 -0.17
C PHE A 42 1.72 -2.94 0.30
N SER A 43 2.28 -2.94 1.50
CA SER A 43 2.64 -4.12 2.27
C SER A 43 2.24 -3.90 3.73
N ILE A 44 1.65 -4.92 4.34
CA ILE A 44 1.37 -4.96 5.78
C ILE A 44 2.05 -6.22 6.33
N PRO A 45 3.35 -6.16 6.66
CA PRO A 45 4.14 -7.35 6.95
C PRO A 45 3.58 -8.18 8.11
N GLY A 46 3.12 -7.54 9.19
CA GLY A 46 2.53 -8.22 10.35
C GLY A 46 1.25 -8.99 10.05
N TRP A 47 0.61 -8.72 8.91
CA TRP A 47 -0.59 -9.40 8.43
C TRP A 47 -0.29 -10.35 7.26
N ASN A 48 0.97 -10.44 6.83
CA ASN A 48 1.44 -11.22 5.68
C ASN A 48 0.64 -10.93 4.39
N VAL A 49 0.36 -9.65 4.14
CA VAL A 49 -0.38 -9.20 2.96
C VAL A 49 0.32 -8.05 2.25
N GLY A 50 0.05 -7.93 0.95
CA GLY A 50 0.44 -6.80 0.13
C GLY A 50 -0.34 -6.81 -1.18
N GLY A 51 -0.16 -5.76 -1.98
CA GLY A 51 -0.82 -5.66 -3.27
C GLY A 51 -0.69 -4.29 -3.91
N GLU A 52 -1.45 -4.11 -4.97
CA GLU A 52 -1.46 -2.89 -5.77
C GLU A 52 -2.31 -1.79 -5.13
N LEU A 53 -1.90 -0.55 -5.33
CA LEU A 53 -2.69 0.66 -5.09
C LEU A 53 -2.87 1.41 -6.42
N GLY A 54 -3.94 2.18 -6.52
CA GLY A 54 -4.11 3.18 -7.57
C GLY A 54 -3.28 4.42 -7.25
N THR A 55 -3.86 5.60 -7.45
CA THR A 55 -3.32 6.81 -6.79
C THR A 55 -3.63 6.74 -5.29
N PHE A 56 -2.82 7.41 -4.46
CA PHE A 56 -3.00 7.37 -3.00
C PHE A 56 -4.35 7.95 -2.56
N ASP A 57 -4.91 8.87 -3.34
CA ASP A 57 -6.22 9.50 -3.12
C ASP A 57 -7.41 8.69 -3.67
N ASP A 58 -7.19 7.62 -4.46
CA ASP A 58 -8.25 6.71 -4.92
C ASP A 58 -8.67 5.76 -3.80
N VAL A 59 -9.42 6.30 -2.84
CA VAL A 59 -9.87 5.56 -1.65
C VAL A 59 -10.74 4.35 -2.04
N PHE A 60 -11.54 4.44 -3.10
CA PHE A 60 -12.43 3.35 -3.50
C PHE A 60 -11.63 2.15 -4.02
N TRP A 61 -10.75 2.36 -5.00
CA TRP A 61 -9.92 1.29 -5.54
C TRP A 61 -8.98 0.70 -4.47
N ASN A 62 -8.36 1.56 -3.67
CA ASN A 62 -7.44 1.13 -2.61
C ASN A 62 -8.17 0.31 -1.53
N THR A 63 -9.42 0.68 -1.20
CA THR A 63 -10.26 -0.12 -0.30
C THR A 63 -10.53 -1.51 -0.86
N GLU A 64 -10.82 -1.64 -2.16
CA GLU A 64 -11.08 -2.95 -2.79
C GLU A 64 -9.80 -3.80 -2.87
N SER A 65 -8.66 -3.20 -3.21
CA SER A 65 -7.38 -3.91 -3.29
C SER A 65 -6.92 -4.41 -1.91
N ILE A 66 -6.87 -3.52 -0.92
CA ILE A 66 -6.50 -3.87 0.46
C ILE A 66 -7.53 -4.83 1.07
N GLY A 67 -8.81 -4.64 0.76
CA GLY A 67 -9.91 -5.47 1.23
C GLY A 67 -9.83 -6.91 0.75
N ARG A 68 -9.44 -7.13 -0.52
CA ARG A 68 -9.17 -8.47 -1.05
C ARG A 68 -8.00 -9.15 -0.34
N ALA A 69 -6.93 -8.42 -0.04
CA ALA A 69 -5.76 -8.97 0.62
C ALA A 69 -6.00 -9.28 2.11
N LEU A 70 -6.56 -8.32 2.86
CA LEU A 70 -6.87 -8.47 4.30
C LEU A 70 -8.12 -9.30 4.58
N LYS A 71 -8.94 -9.58 3.57
CA LYS A 71 -10.28 -10.17 3.73
C LYS A 71 -11.18 -9.35 4.67
N SER A 72 -11.00 -8.02 4.68
CA SER A 72 -11.76 -7.10 5.53
C SER A 72 -11.94 -5.73 4.88
N LYS A 73 -13.13 -5.48 4.32
CA LYS A 73 -13.46 -4.20 3.67
C LYS A 73 -13.47 -3.02 4.66
N LYS A 74 -13.82 -3.25 5.92
CA LYS A 74 -13.86 -2.21 6.96
C LYS A 74 -12.46 -1.71 7.32
N ALA A 75 -11.53 -2.63 7.62
CA ALA A 75 -10.14 -2.28 7.90
C ALA A 75 -9.47 -1.66 6.67
N ALA A 76 -9.69 -2.24 5.49
CA ALA A 76 -9.17 -1.71 4.24
C ALA A 76 -9.59 -0.27 3.96
N LYS A 77 -10.86 0.09 4.22
CA LYS A 77 -11.33 1.47 4.06
C LYS A 77 -10.58 2.45 4.96
N GLN A 78 -10.32 2.08 6.22
CA GLN A 78 -9.56 2.95 7.14
C GLN A 78 -8.11 3.11 6.68
N ILE A 79 -7.48 2.03 6.24
CA ILE A 79 -6.11 2.08 5.71
C ILE A 79 -6.03 2.95 4.45
N ALA A 80 -6.98 2.81 3.53
CA ALA A 80 -7.03 3.62 2.32
C ALA A 80 -7.24 5.12 2.61
N LEU A 81 -8.10 5.45 3.59
CA LEU A 81 -8.30 6.83 4.05
C LEU A 81 -7.01 7.41 4.65
N ALA A 82 -6.32 6.66 5.52
CA ALA A 82 -5.07 7.10 6.13
C ALA A 82 -3.96 7.33 5.10
N ILE A 83 -3.84 6.47 4.09
CA ILE A 83 -2.91 6.66 2.97
C ILE A 83 -3.24 7.95 2.20
N ALA A 84 -4.52 8.19 1.90
CA ALA A 84 -4.96 9.39 1.20
C ALA A 84 -4.69 10.66 2.01
N GLU A 85 -4.97 10.65 3.32
CA GLU A 85 -4.70 11.76 4.24
C GLU A 85 -3.21 12.08 4.33
N TYR A 86 -2.38 11.08 4.62
CA TYR A 86 -0.92 11.24 4.67
C TYR A 86 -0.35 11.80 3.37
N SER A 87 -0.89 11.38 2.22
CA SER A 87 -0.43 11.85 0.92
C SER A 87 -0.70 13.34 0.67
N LYS A 88 -1.73 13.92 1.31
CA LYS A 88 -2.09 15.35 1.18
C LYS A 88 -1.20 16.23 2.05
N GLU A 89 -0.85 15.79 3.26
CA GLU A 89 -0.04 16.55 4.21
C GLU A 89 1.41 16.78 3.73
N ARG A 90 1.89 15.97 2.78
CA ARG A 90 3.25 16.03 2.21
C ARG A 90 3.33 16.84 0.90
N ILE A 91 2.25 17.51 0.48
CA ILE A 91 2.21 18.40 -0.71
C ILE A 91 2.21 19.90 -0.29
N GLN A 92 2.31 20.21 1.00
CA GLN A 92 2.63 21.57 1.51
C GLN A 92 4.14 21.73 1.66
#